data_AF-H0QQ99-F1
#
_entry.id   AF-H0QQ99-F1
#
_cell.length_a   1.000
_cell.length_b   1.000
_cell.length_c   1.000
_cell.angle_alpha   90.00
_cell.angle_beta   90.00
_cell.angle_gamma   90.00
#
_symmetry.space_group_name_H-M   'P 1'
#
loop_
_entity.id
_entity.type
_entity.pdbx_description
1 polymer ?
#
loop_
_entity_poly.entity_id
_entity_poly.type
_entity_poly.pdbx_seq_one_letter_code
_entity_poly.pdbx_strand_id
1 'polypeptide(L)'
;MKRKHLAVVGLFTLAAALMVAPPEPTTAAWTLPQGAQGTFTAGTVLPPTSLMCTAGGLLTKAAFSWTAPVSGGLTRTEYQWTLTPQGGTASLPNRLPASATELTVDAGVLDLGISTVSLVAIGPGGWRSVAVEGTVSRVSLIGIPVASGCST
;
A
#
# COMPACT_ATOMS: atom_id res chain seq x y z
N MET A 1 -69.89 18.35 -66.88
CA MET A 1 -68.86 19.31 -66.42
C MET A 1 -68.50 19.03 -64.96
N LYS A 2 -67.20 18.85 -64.69
CA LYS A 2 -66.46 19.15 -63.46
C LYS A 2 -66.87 18.47 -62.12
N ARG A 3 -66.48 17.20 -61.96
CA ARG A 3 -66.14 16.60 -60.65
C ARG A 3 -64.68 16.93 -60.33
N LYS A 4 -64.41 18.00 -59.55
CA LYS A 4 -63.03 18.41 -59.16
C LYS A 4 -62.92 18.99 -57.74
N HIS A 5 -63.68 18.51 -56.76
CA HIS A 5 -63.63 19.07 -55.39
C HIS A 5 -63.28 18.09 -54.26
N LEU A 6 -63.01 16.81 -54.55
CA LEU A 6 -62.72 15.80 -53.51
C LEU A 6 -61.23 15.56 -53.20
N ALA A 7 -60.31 16.20 -53.92
CA ALA A 7 -58.87 15.98 -53.73
C ALA A 7 -58.20 16.95 -52.74
N VAL A 8 -58.87 18.05 -52.34
CA VAL A 8 -58.22 19.13 -51.56
C VAL A 8 -58.30 18.88 -50.04
N VAL A 9 -59.28 18.12 -49.56
CA VAL A 9 -59.48 17.91 -48.11
C VAL A 9 -58.52 16.85 -47.54
N GLY A 10 -58.11 15.86 -48.34
CA GLY A 10 -57.18 14.80 -47.88
C GLY A 10 -55.73 15.25 -47.72
N LEU A 11 -55.32 16.35 -48.33
CA LEU A 11 -53.94 16.84 -48.24
C LEU A 11 -53.68 17.69 -46.98
N PHE A 12 -54.72 18.27 -46.39
CA PHE A 12 -54.59 19.10 -45.18
C PHE A 12 -54.53 18.28 -43.87
N THR A 13 -55.07 17.06 -43.85
CA THR A 13 -54.98 16.19 -42.67
C THR A 13 -53.63 15.50 -42.52
N LEU A 14 -52.88 15.28 -43.61
CA LEU A 14 -51.53 14.71 -43.55
C LEU A 14 -50.48 15.72 -43.04
N ALA A 15 -50.71 17.02 -43.25
CA ALA A 15 -49.81 18.07 -42.79
C ALA A 15 -49.84 18.28 -41.26
N ALA A 16 -50.93 17.90 -40.59
CA ALA A 16 -51.05 18.01 -39.14
C ALA A 16 -50.30 16.89 -38.39
N ALA A 17 -50.05 15.75 -39.03
CA ALA A 17 -49.37 14.62 -38.41
C ALA A 17 -47.83 14.75 -38.35
N LEU A 18 -47.25 15.71 -39.09
CA LEU A 18 -45.80 15.96 -39.13
C LEU A 18 -45.33 17.06 -38.15
N MET A 19 -46.23 17.58 -37.31
CA MET A 19 -45.87 18.41 -36.15
C MET A 19 -45.25 17.52 -35.07
N VAL A 20 -44.05 17.01 -35.34
CA VAL A 20 -43.19 16.37 -34.36
C VAL A 20 -42.95 17.41 -33.26
N ALA A 21 -43.52 17.18 -32.08
CA ALA A 21 -43.28 18.02 -30.92
C ALA A 21 -41.76 18.12 -30.71
N PRO A 22 -41.20 19.32 -30.49
CA PRO A 22 -39.77 19.47 -30.28
C PRO A 22 -39.34 18.65 -29.06
N PRO A 23 -38.18 17.96 -29.10
CA PRO A 23 -37.70 17.22 -27.96
C PRO A 23 -37.47 18.19 -26.80
N GLU A 24 -38.27 18.08 -25.73
CA GLU A 24 -38.00 18.83 -24.52
C GLU A 24 -36.68 18.33 -23.92
N PRO A 25 -35.71 19.23 -23.66
CA PRO A 25 -34.49 18.84 -22.99
C PRO A 25 -34.84 18.38 -21.58
N THR A 26 -34.83 17.07 -21.36
CA THR A 26 -34.94 16.53 -20.01
C THR A 26 -33.58 16.76 -19.34
N THR A 27 -33.48 17.81 -18.52
CA THR A 27 -32.34 17.97 -17.60
C THR A 27 -32.34 16.79 -16.65
N ALA A 28 -31.54 15.77 -16.95
CA ALA A 28 -31.19 14.74 -15.99
C ALA A 28 -30.37 15.40 -14.89
N ALA A 29 -31.06 15.97 -13.90
CA ALA A 29 -30.45 16.56 -12.72
C ALA A 29 -29.96 15.42 -11.81
N TRP A 30 -28.85 14.80 -12.18
CA TRP A 30 -28.04 14.01 -11.26
C TRP A 30 -27.26 14.96 -10.35
N THR A 31 -27.98 15.76 -9.58
CA THR A 31 -27.39 16.62 -8.55
C THR A 31 -28.09 16.35 -7.23
N LEU A 32 -28.14 15.07 -6.86
CA LEU A 32 -28.14 14.75 -5.44
C LEU A 32 -26.66 14.74 -5.04
N PRO A 33 -26.16 15.76 -4.31
CA PRO A 33 -24.88 15.62 -3.64
C PRO A 33 -25.03 14.44 -2.68
N GLN A 34 -24.48 13.28 -3.07
CA GLN A 34 -24.27 12.17 -2.16
C GLN A 34 -23.18 12.63 -1.20
N GLY A 35 -23.57 13.43 -0.21
CA GLY A 35 -22.72 13.82 0.89
C GLY A 35 -22.43 12.58 1.70
N ALA A 36 -21.38 11.86 1.32
CA ALA A 36 -20.80 10.83 2.17
C ALA A 36 -20.25 11.55 3.41
N GLN A 37 -21.04 11.57 4.48
CA GLN A 37 -20.57 12.03 5.77
C GLN A 37 -19.74 10.89 6.37
N GLY A 38 -18.45 11.16 6.56
CA GLY A 38 -17.53 10.25 7.20
C GLY A 38 -16.73 11.01 8.25
N THR A 39 -16.57 10.42 9.42
CA THR A 39 -15.59 10.87 10.40
C THR A 39 -14.27 10.18 10.11
N PHE A 40 -13.27 10.94 9.65
CA PHE A 40 -11.92 10.44 9.46
C PHE A 40 -11.07 10.87 10.65
N THR A 41 -10.54 9.90 11.38
CA THR A 41 -9.53 10.16 12.41
C THR A 41 -8.18 9.97 11.77
N ALA A 42 -7.44 11.07 11.58
CA ALA A 42 -6.02 10.99 11.25
C ALA A 42 -5.28 10.39 12.44
N GLY A 43 -4.41 9.41 12.17
CA GLY A 43 -3.59 8.77 13.19
C GLY A 43 -2.25 8.35 12.62
N THR A 44 -1.26 8.20 13.48
CA THR A 44 0.09 7.78 13.11
C THR A 44 0.33 6.36 13.60
N VAL A 45 0.92 5.50 12.77
CA VAL A 45 1.45 4.22 13.24
C VAL A 45 2.84 4.49 13.81
N LEU A 46 3.02 4.25 15.10
CA LEU A 46 4.32 4.47 15.74
C LEU A 46 5.33 3.41 15.28
N PRO A 47 6.58 3.80 15.00
CA PRO A 47 7.62 2.83 14.66
C PRO A 47 8.00 1.98 15.87
N PRO A 48 8.54 0.76 15.65
CA PRO A 48 9.24 0.02 16.70
C PRO A 48 10.39 0.86 17.29
N THR A 49 10.73 0.64 18.55
CA THR A 49 11.78 1.39 19.25
C THR A 49 12.84 0.44 19.78
N SER A 50 13.98 0.99 20.22
CA SER A 50 15.07 0.22 20.82
C SER A 50 15.49 -0.97 19.96
N LEU A 51 15.65 -0.76 18.65
CA LEU A 51 16.15 -1.81 17.77
C LEU A 51 17.56 -2.19 18.24
N MET A 52 17.74 -3.46 18.52
CA MET A 52 19.01 -4.07 18.89
C MET A 52 19.33 -5.16 17.90
N CYS A 53 20.61 -5.35 17.63
CA CYS A 53 21.06 -6.45 16.81
C CYS A 53 22.14 -7.24 17.53
N THR A 54 22.01 -8.56 17.48
CA THR A 54 22.97 -9.50 18.02
C THR A 54 23.42 -10.44 16.93
N ALA A 55 24.74 -10.52 16.75
CA ALA A 55 25.39 -11.43 15.82
C ALA A 55 25.82 -12.70 16.58
N GLY A 56 25.33 -13.87 16.18
CA GLY A 56 25.81 -15.13 16.74
C GLY A 56 27.18 -15.49 16.15
N GLY A 57 28.26 -15.40 16.94
CA GLY A 57 29.61 -15.87 16.58
C GLY A 57 30.05 -15.49 15.15
N LEU A 58 30.37 -16.50 14.32
CA LEU A 58 30.80 -16.35 12.91
C LEU A 58 29.67 -15.86 11.94
N LEU A 59 28.62 -15.22 12.47
CA LEU A 59 27.38 -14.83 11.79
C LEU A 59 26.84 -15.99 10.96
N THR A 60 26.47 -17.10 11.61
CA THR A 60 25.55 -18.06 10.97
C THR A 60 24.10 -17.57 11.03
N LYS A 61 23.80 -16.66 11.97
CA LYS A 61 22.52 -15.98 12.15
C LYS A 61 22.72 -14.58 12.75
N ALA A 62 21.93 -13.61 12.30
CA ALA A 62 21.77 -12.30 12.93
C ALA A 62 20.36 -12.19 13.53
N ALA A 63 20.25 -11.81 14.80
CA ALA A 63 18.98 -11.61 15.47
C ALA A 63 18.77 -10.13 15.76
N PHE A 64 17.67 -9.59 15.27
CA PHE A 64 17.20 -8.24 15.53
C PHE A 64 16.05 -8.29 16.52
N SER A 65 16.15 -7.58 17.62
CA SER A 65 15.08 -7.43 18.59
C SER A 65 14.67 -5.98 18.71
N TRP A 66 13.40 -5.72 19.05
CA TRP A 66 12.88 -4.37 19.22
C TRP A 66 11.79 -4.35 20.28
N THR A 67 11.49 -3.15 20.75
CA THR A 67 10.36 -2.87 21.62
C THR A 67 9.17 -2.41 20.79
N ALA A 68 8.00 -3.02 21.03
CA ALA A 68 6.75 -2.52 20.49
C ALA A 68 6.36 -1.21 21.21
N PRO A 69 5.97 -0.15 20.48
CA PRO A 69 5.45 1.06 21.13
C PRO A 69 4.19 0.70 21.92
N VAL A 70 4.24 0.94 23.24
CA VAL A 70 3.22 0.51 24.22
C VAL A 70 2.03 1.45 24.31
N SER A 71 2.17 2.70 23.85
CA SER A 71 1.12 3.71 23.95
C SER A 71 1.26 4.79 22.88
N GLY A 72 0.13 5.21 22.30
CA GLY A 72 0.05 6.25 21.27
C GLY A 72 -0.09 5.69 19.86
N GLY A 73 -0.69 6.47 18.97
CA GLY A 73 -0.88 6.10 17.57
C GLY A 73 -1.97 5.05 17.32
N LEU A 74 -2.05 4.61 16.06
CA LEU A 74 -2.98 3.58 15.60
C LEU A 74 -2.50 2.18 16.01
N THR A 75 -3.46 1.28 16.30
CA THR A 75 -3.17 -0.13 16.61
C THR A 75 -2.43 -0.82 15.47
N ARG A 76 -1.27 -1.37 15.78
CA ARG A 76 -0.45 -2.11 14.83
C ARG A 76 -1.06 -3.49 14.53
N THR A 77 -1.09 -3.86 13.26
CA THR A 77 -1.66 -5.13 12.76
C THR A 77 -0.58 -6.14 12.39
N GLU A 78 0.58 -5.67 11.92
CA GLU A 78 1.73 -6.50 11.56
C GLU A 78 3.02 -5.66 11.56
N TYR A 79 4.16 -6.35 11.43
CA TYR A 79 5.41 -5.75 10.98
C TYR A 79 5.75 -6.24 9.59
N GLN A 80 6.47 -5.40 8.86
CA GLN A 80 7.02 -5.73 7.57
C GLN A 80 8.52 -5.45 7.60
N TRP A 81 9.33 -6.37 7.07
CA TRP A 81 10.76 -6.18 6.97
C TRP A 81 11.31 -6.55 5.60
N THR A 82 12.40 -5.90 5.22
CA THR A 82 13.19 -6.19 4.01
C THR A 82 14.66 -6.27 4.35
N LEU A 83 15.41 -7.04 3.57
CA LEU A 83 16.87 -7.07 3.61
C LEU A 83 17.42 -6.48 2.32
N THR A 84 18.32 -5.52 2.43
CA THR A 84 18.95 -4.87 1.29
C THR A 84 20.47 -5.06 1.37
N PRO A 85 21.06 -5.95 0.56
CA PRO A 85 22.52 -6.03 0.46
C PRO A 85 23.07 -4.72 -0.12
N GLN A 86 24.25 -4.30 0.33
CA GLN A 86 24.91 -3.09 -0.12
C GLN A 86 25.21 -3.20 -1.62
N GLY A 87 24.66 -2.26 -2.41
CA GLY A 87 24.79 -2.27 -3.86
C GLY A 87 23.92 -3.30 -4.58
N GLY A 88 23.02 -3.99 -3.87
CA GLY A 88 22.04 -4.90 -4.45
C GLY A 88 20.60 -4.41 -4.32
N THR A 89 19.66 -5.26 -4.74
CA THR A 89 18.22 -4.99 -4.65
C THR A 89 17.67 -5.49 -3.32
N ALA A 90 16.76 -4.70 -2.74
CA ALA A 90 16.01 -5.13 -1.57
C ALA A 90 15.25 -6.43 -1.83
N SER A 91 15.21 -7.30 -0.82
CA SER A 91 14.38 -8.51 -0.82
C SER A 91 12.91 -8.15 -0.94
N LEU A 92 12.10 -9.14 -1.33
CA LEU A 92 10.66 -9.01 -1.17
C LEU A 92 10.32 -8.78 0.32
N PRO A 93 9.31 -7.95 0.61
CA PRO A 93 8.92 -7.70 1.99
C PRO A 93 8.35 -8.94 2.66
N ASN A 94 8.88 -9.27 3.83
CA ASN A 94 8.40 -10.33 4.70
C ASN A 94 7.52 -9.75 5.80
N ARG A 95 6.55 -10.54 6.28
CA ARG A 95 5.58 -10.11 7.29
C ARG A 95 5.79 -10.87 8.60
N LEU A 96 5.60 -10.16 9.70
CA LEU A 96 5.63 -10.71 11.05
C LEU A 96 4.35 -10.29 11.80
N PRO A 97 3.86 -11.11 12.73
CA PRO A 97 2.67 -10.78 13.50
C PRO A 97 2.86 -9.51 14.33
N ALA A 98 1.77 -8.83 14.71
CA ALA A 98 1.84 -7.66 15.57
C ALA A 98 2.53 -7.93 16.94
N SER A 99 2.51 -9.16 17.44
CA SER A 99 3.19 -9.53 18.68
C SER A 99 4.69 -9.76 18.54
N ALA A 100 5.24 -9.78 17.32
CA ALA A 100 6.66 -10.04 17.11
C ALA A 100 7.53 -8.95 17.74
N THR A 101 8.59 -9.37 18.41
CA THR A 101 9.61 -8.50 19.00
C THR A 101 11.02 -8.91 18.58
N GLU A 102 11.12 -9.91 17.71
CA GLU A 102 12.37 -10.46 17.22
C GLU A 102 12.24 -10.94 15.77
N LEU A 103 13.33 -10.82 15.03
CA LEU A 103 13.56 -11.32 13.69
C LEU A 103 14.93 -11.97 13.63
N THR A 104 15.02 -13.19 13.10
CA THR A 104 16.30 -13.83 12.79
C THR A 104 16.52 -13.87 11.28
N VAL A 105 17.68 -13.41 10.84
CA VAL A 105 18.15 -13.50 9.45
C VAL A 105 19.28 -14.53 9.39
N ASP A 106 19.08 -15.59 8.60
CA ASP A 106 20.07 -16.65 8.42
C ASP A 106 21.20 -16.20 7.49
N ALA A 107 22.41 -16.71 7.73
CA ALA A 107 23.60 -16.39 6.94
C ALA A 107 23.53 -16.76 5.45
N GLY A 108 22.66 -17.71 5.07
CA GLY A 108 22.44 -18.03 3.67
C GLY A 108 21.75 -16.91 2.87
N VAL A 109 21.13 -15.96 3.57
CA VAL A 109 20.49 -14.77 3.01
C VAL A 109 21.39 -13.54 3.15
N LEU A 110 22.36 -13.58 4.06
CA LEU A 110 23.39 -12.55 4.23
C LEU A 110 24.53 -12.82 3.26
N ASP A 111 24.43 -12.26 2.06
CA ASP A 111 25.54 -12.25 1.11
C ASP A 111 26.80 -11.67 1.76
N LEU A 112 27.97 -12.11 1.27
CA LEU A 112 29.26 -11.57 1.70
C LEU A 112 29.26 -10.05 1.49
N GLY A 113 29.30 -9.29 2.58
CA GLY A 113 29.21 -7.83 2.53
C GLY A 113 28.38 -7.26 3.67
N ILE A 114 27.90 -6.04 3.45
CA ILE A 114 27.03 -5.31 4.37
C ILE A 114 25.59 -5.45 3.87
N SER A 115 24.65 -5.75 4.75
CA SER A 115 23.22 -5.78 4.46
C SER A 115 22.45 -4.93 5.45
N THR A 116 21.47 -4.18 4.97
CA THR A 116 20.59 -3.34 5.78
C THR A 116 19.23 -4.01 5.93
N VAL A 117 18.81 -4.25 7.16
CA VAL A 117 17.44 -4.64 7.51
C VAL A 117 16.63 -3.38 7.74
N SER A 118 15.49 -3.28 7.06
CA SER A 118 14.52 -2.21 7.27
C SER A 118 13.26 -2.81 7.88
N LEU A 119 12.81 -2.28 9.02
CA LEU A 119 11.64 -2.75 9.76
C LEU A 119 10.59 -1.63 9.83
N VAL A 120 9.36 -1.95 9.44
CA VAL A 120 8.23 -1.03 9.40
C VAL A 120 7.04 -1.63 10.15
N ALA A 121 6.39 -0.82 11.00
CA ALA A 121 5.11 -1.17 11.58
C ALA A 121 3.96 -0.85 10.62
N ILE A 122 3.01 -1.77 10.50
CA ILE A 122 1.81 -1.60 9.69
C ILE A 122 0.59 -1.48 10.60
N GLY A 123 -0.25 -0.49 10.34
CA GLY A 123 -1.49 -0.23 11.06
C GLY A 123 -2.75 -0.58 10.26
N PRO A 124 -3.93 -0.18 10.75
CA PRO A 124 -5.22 -0.47 10.13
C PRO A 124 -5.28 0.23 8.78
N GLY A 125 -5.83 -0.40 7.73
CA GLY A 125 -5.94 0.23 6.41
C GLY A 125 -4.61 0.38 5.65
N GLY A 126 -3.54 -0.30 6.09
CA GLY A 126 -2.25 -0.31 5.39
C GLY A 126 -1.34 0.88 5.68
N TRP A 127 -1.66 1.69 6.68
CA TRP A 127 -0.80 2.79 7.14
C TRP A 127 0.54 2.26 7.64
N ARG A 128 1.63 2.96 7.34
CA ARG A 128 3.00 2.53 7.62
C ARG A 128 3.68 3.53 8.56
N SER A 129 4.47 3.03 9.49
CA SER A 129 5.38 3.88 10.27
C SER A 129 6.58 4.31 9.43
N VAL A 130 7.39 5.22 10.00
CA VAL A 130 8.77 5.40 9.55
C VAL A 130 9.53 4.07 9.74
N ALA A 131 10.44 3.78 8.82
CA ALA A 131 11.28 2.60 8.90
C ALA A 131 12.36 2.76 9.98
N VAL A 132 12.67 1.67 10.67
CA VAL A 132 13.82 1.56 11.57
C VAL A 132 14.79 0.60 10.94
N GLU A 133 16.07 0.97 10.89
CA GLU A 133 17.08 0.23 10.15
C GLU A 133 18.13 -0.35 11.08
N GLY A 134 18.70 -1.49 10.67
CA GLY A 134 19.88 -2.03 11.29
C GLY A 134 20.75 -2.70 10.24
N THR A 135 22.05 -2.76 10.46
CA THR A 135 23.02 -3.24 9.49
C THR A 135 23.76 -4.45 10.01
N VAL A 136 23.88 -5.48 9.20
CA VAL A 136 24.71 -6.66 9.44
C VAL A 136 25.85 -6.66 8.45
N SER A 137 27.07 -6.90 8.92
CA SER A 137 28.26 -7.01 8.08
C SER A 137 28.95 -8.34 8.29
N ARG A 138 29.31 -9.00 7.20
CA ARG A 138 30.08 -10.25 7.23
C ARG A 138 31.30 -10.15 6.33
N VAL A 139 32.48 -10.41 6.90
CA VAL A 139 33.74 -10.44 6.17
C VAL A 139 34.23 -11.89 6.10
N SER A 140 34.54 -12.37 4.90
CA SER A 140 35.15 -13.69 4.70
C SER A 140 36.48 -13.60 3.97
N LEU A 141 37.44 -14.43 4.36
CA LEU A 141 38.67 -14.68 3.62
C LEU A 141 38.64 -16.12 3.10
N ILE A 142 38.74 -16.31 1.79
CA ILE A 142 38.81 -17.65 1.16
C ILE A 142 37.62 -18.55 1.60
N GLY A 143 36.41 -17.97 1.66
CA GLY A 143 35.19 -18.68 2.08
C GLY A 143 35.06 -18.92 3.59
N ILE A 144 36.05 -18.53 4.40
CA ILE A 144 36.00 -18.63 5.86
C ILE A 144 35.51 -17.30 6.43
N PRO A 145 34.40 -17.27 7.20
CA PRO A 145 33.99 -16.07 7.92
C PRO A 145 35.07 -15.69 8.94
N VAL A 146 35.56 -14.45 8.89
CA VAL A 146 36.65 -13.97 9.76
C VAL A 146 36.24 -12.80 10.63
N ALA A 147 35.22 -12.03 10.24
CA ALA A 147 34.66 -10.98 11.06
C ALA A 147 33.17 -10.80 10.79
N SER A 148 32.47 -10.38 11.82
CA SER A 148 31.02 -10.38 11.90
C SER A 148 30.63 -9.18 12.79
N GLY A 149 29.67 -8.38 12.33
CA GLY A 149 29.29 -7.14 13.02
C GLY A 149 27.81 -6.84 12.82
N CYS A 150 27.20 -6.20 13.82
CA CYS A 150 25.86 -5.69 13.69
C CYS A 150 25.69 -4.36 14.43
N SER A 151 24.90 -3.45 13.85
CA SER A 151 24.57 -2.13 14.42
C SER A 151 23.15 -1.71 14.05
N THR A 152 22.60 -0.74 14.79
CA THR A 152 21.26 -0.18 14.63
C THR A 152 21.28 1.33 14.60
#